data_AF-W1PJ23-F1
#
_entry.id   AF-W1PJ23-F1
#
_cell.length_a   1.000
_cell.length_b   1.000
_cell.length_c   1.000
_cell.angle_alpha   90.00
_cell.angle_beta   90.00
_cell.angle_gamma   90.00
#
_symmetry.space_group_name_H-M   'P 1'
#
loop_
_entity.id
_entity.type
_entity.pdbx_description
1 polymer ?
#
loop_
_entity_poly.entity_id
_entity_poly.type
_entity_poly.pdbx_seq_one_letter_code
_entity_poly.pdbx_strand_id
1 'polypeptide(L)'
;MASPTLKFLCFLLLPFLSLKLPSSYSQNFIYNGFDNANITLTGSSQIKRSGILQLTNVTSGLIGRAFYPEPLQFKNSNRVSSFSTSFVFTIVPIIPTKGGHGLAFTISPSTSFLGAFAKQYLGLFNVTTIGNLSNHIFAVEFDTVQDYEFGDINDNHVGVDIDNLNSTVAAPAFIKLAKNGIITTTNVTLQGGNPIQAWIEYDSPSKVLNITLSLSSDKPQIPLISTEIDLSPVLEDYMYVGFSTSTGVLASSHYVSGWTFRMNGEPQPLFLSRLPLLRNTKNITQSKGFISGVSISVTLLVCAAIAASLYIVWKLKTADIIEEWELTSGPHRFSYKQLRMATRSFSSKELLGFGGFGKVYRGVLSGSKTVVAVKRVNHESKQGLREFVAEIASVGRMRHRNLVQLQAWFKRL
;
A
#
# COMPACT_ATOMS: atom_id res chain seq x y z
N MET A 1 84.38 -11.34 52.49
CA MET A 1 83.00 -11.85 52.29
C MET A 1 82.10 -10.66 51.98
N ALA A 2 81.43 -10.72 50.82
CA ALA A 2 80.28 -9.96 50.33
C ALA A 2 80.11 -8.44 50.68
N SER A 3 80.06 -7.63 49.62
CA SER A 3 79.28 -6.38 49.52
C SER A 3 77.83 -6.71 49.07
N PRO A 4 76.90 -5.76 48.79
CA PRO A 4 76.79 -4.35 49.18
C PRO A 4 75.35 -3.93 49.59
N THR A 5 75.25 -2.67 50.01
CA THR A 5 74.06 -1.81 50.15
C THR A 5 73.05 -1.89 49.00
N LEU A 6 71.79 -2.16 49.33
CA LEU A 6 70.64 -2.08 48.43
C LEU A 6 70.16 -0.62 48.31
N LYS A 7 70.66 0.10 47.30
CA LYS A 7 70.04 1.35 46.82
C LYS A 7 68.88 0.99 45.90
N PHE A 8 67.68 1.40 46.30
CA PHE A 8 66.45 1.30 45.51
C PHE A 8 66.59 2.21 44.27
N LEU A 9 66.87 1.63 43.11
CA LEU A 9 66.90 2.33 41.83
C LEU A 9 65.59 2.03 41.11
N CYS A 10 64.59 2.91 41.26
CA CYS A 10 63.38 2.91 40.42
C CYS A 10 63.79 3.26 38.98
N PHE A 11 64.10 2.26 38.17
CA PHE A 11 64.12 2.42 36.73
C PHE A 11 62.67 2.52 36.23
N LEU A 12 62.29 3.74 35.85
CA LEU A 12 61.16 4.04 34.98
C LEU A 12 61.31 3.26 33.67
N LEU A 13 60.70 2.08 33.59
CA LEU A 13 60.34 1.45 32.32
C LEU A 13 58.96 1.98 31.92
N LEU A 14 58.92 3.21 31.44
CA LEU A 14 57.82 3.65 30.59
C LEU A 14 57.94 2.82 29.31
N PRO A 15 56.93 2.00 28.94
CA PRO A 15 56.91 1.51 27.57
C PRO A 15 56.80 2.76 26.71
N PHE A 16 57.79 2.97 25.84
CA PHE A 16 57.62 3.85 24.69
C PHE A 16 56.47 3.26 23.89
N LEU A 17 55.25 3.67 24.23
CA LEU A 17 54.11 3.53 23.37
C LEU A 17 54.46 4.40 22.18
N SER A 18 55.00 3.76 21.14
CA SER A 18 55.17 4.38 19.84
C SER A 18 53.76 4.81 19.40
N LEU A 19 53.39 6.03 19.76
CA LEU A 19 52.29 6.76 19.14
C LEU A 19 52.66 6.82 17.66
N LYS A 20 52.19 5.82 16.92
CA LYS A 20 52.01 5.97 15.48
C LYS A 20 51.05 7.13 15.34
N LEU A 21 51.59 8.33 15.15
CA LEU A 21 50.84 9.41 14.52
C LEU A 21 50.17 8.78 13.31
N PRO A 22 48.83 8.82 13.19
CA PRO A 22 48.18 8.28 12.02
C PRO A 22 48.74 9.06 10.82
N SER A 23 49.61 8.41 10.05
CA SER A 23 49.85 8.76 8.66
C SER A 23 48.48 9.01 8.06
N SER A 24 48.27 10.15 7.37
CA SER A 24 47.00 10.53 6.75
C SER A 24 46.36 9.32 6.06
N TYR A 25 45.50 8.61 6.79
CA TYR A 25 44.92 7.37 6.30
C TYR A 25 43.96 7.83 5.21
N SER A 26 44.20 7.35 3.99
CA SER A 26 43.26 7.61 2.90
C SER A 26 41.91 7.02 3.31
N GLN A 27 40.93 7.88 3.55
CA GLN A 27 39.58 7.49 3.97
C GLN A 27 38.76 7.14 2.73
N ASN A 28 39.04 5.95 2.19
CA ASN A 28 38.42 5.42 0.99
C ASN A 28 38.21 3.91 1.09
N PHE A 29 37.21 3.41 0.36
CA PHE A 29 36.96 1.99 0.22
C PHE A 29 36.32 1.68 -1.12
N ILE A 30 36.36 0.40 -1.51
CA ILE A 30 35.69 -0.14 -2.69
C ILE A 30 35.19 -1.55 -2.40
N TYR A 31 33.94 -1.80 -2.78
CA TYR A 31 33.26 -3.08 -2.75
C TYR A 31 32.82 -3.43 -4.18
N ASN A 32 33.57 -4.31 -4.86
CA ASN A 32 33.21 -4.86 -6.16
C ASN A 32 32.32 -6.10 -5.99
N GLY A 33 31.18 -5.90 -5.35
CA GLY A 33 30.45 -6.98 -4.66
C GLY A 33 30.78 -7.01 -3.17
N PHE A 34 29.93 -7.73 -2.43
CA PHE A 34 29.92 -7.74 -0.96
C PHE A 34 30.31 -9.10 -0.37
N ASP A 35 30.86 -10.02 -1.16
CA ASP A 35 31.38 -11.29 -0.65
C ASP A 35 32.47 -11.02 0.39
N ASN A 36 32.25 -11.45 1.63
CA ASN A 36 33.12 -11.18 2.79
C ASN A 36 33.39 -9.68 3.05
N ALA A 37 32.51 -8.78 2.58
CA ALA A 37 32.66 -7.36 2.84
C ALA A 37 32.47 -7.07 4.34
N ASN A 38 33.39 -6.28 4.89
CA ASN A 38 33.22 -5.71 6.22
C ASN A 38 32.21 -4.55 6.17
N ILE A 39 30.95 -4.84 6.46
CA ILE A 39 29.83 -3.89 6.42
C ILE A 39 28.88 -4.14 7.59
N THR A 40 28.40 -3.07 8.22
CA THR A 40 27.44 -3.16 9.33
C THR A 40 26.03 -3.28 8.76
N LEU A 41 25.37 -4.42 8.97
CA LEU A 41 24.02 -4.69 8.50
C LEU A 41 23.02 -4.57 9.65
N THR A 42 21.92 -3.84 9.44
CA THR A 42 20.81 -3.76 10.40
C THR A 42 19.45 -3.87 9.72
N GLY A 43 18.44 -4.28 10.49
CA GLY A 43 17.10 -4.53 9.97
C GLY A 43 17.06 -5.78 9.10
N SER A 44 16.45 -5.69 7.90
CA SER A 44 16.31 -6.82 6.98
C SER A 44 17.50 -7.04 6.04
N SER A 45 18.57 -6.26 6.17
CA SER A 45 19.67 -6.30 5.22
C SER A 45 20.53 -7.56 5.37
N GLN A 46 20.98 -8.08 4.24
CA GLN A 46 21.78 -9.31 4.15
C GLN A 46 22.63 -9.31 2.89
N ILE A 47 23.76 -10.02 2.93
CA ILE A 47 24.56 -10.31 1.73
C ILE A 47 24.09 -11.66 1.17
N LYS A 48 23.63 -11.66 -0.09
CA LYS A 48 23.26 -12.90 -0.78
C LYS A 48 24.50 -13.71 -1.12
N ARG A 49 24.35 -15.03 -1.29
CA ARG A 49 25.40 -15.94 -1.80
C ARG A 49 26.02 -15.51 -3.14
N SER A 50 25.34 -14.64 -3.88
CA SER A 50 25.84 -14.07 -5.13
C SER A 50 26.76 -12.86 -4.92
N GLY A 51 27.05 -12.45 -3.68
CA GLY A 51 27.83 -11.24 -3.38
C GLY A 51 27.05 -9.93 -3.51
N ILE A 52 25.72 -9.98 -3.65
CA ILE A 52 24.87 -8.78 -3.74
C ILE A 52 24.37 -8.41 -2.35
N LEU A 53 24.50 -7.15 -1.97
CA LEU A 53 23.87 -6.61 -0.77
C LEU A 53 22.38 -6.42 -1.04
N GLN A 54 21.53 -7.19 -0.37
CA GLN A 54 20.10 -6.98 -0.34
C GLN A 54 19.74 -6.20 0.92
N LEU A 55 19.21 -4.99 0.77
CA LEU A 55 18.78 -4.19 1.92
C LEU A 55 17.39 -4.62 2.40
N THR A 56 16.45 -4.82 1.48
CA THR A 56 15.08 -5.26 1.75
C THR A 56 14.60 -6.25 0.69
N ASN A 57 13.53 -6.97 1.01
CA ASN A 57 12.81 -7.86 0.09
C ASN A 57 11.35 -7.39 -0.04
N VAL A 58 10.52 -8.11 -0.80
CA VAL A 58 9.11 -7.75 -1.02
C VAL A 58 8.16 -7.95 0.19
N THR A 59 8.68 -8.16 1.39
CA THR A 59 7.88 -8.18 2.62
C THR A 59 7.52 -6.74 2.99
N SER A 60 6.28 -6.54 3.46
CA SER A 60 5.78 -5.21 3.83
C SER A 60 6.35 -4.73 5.17
N GLY A 61 6.64 -3.43 5.28
CA GLY A 61 7.02 -2.79 6.54
C GLY A 61 8.44 -3.11 7.02
N LEU A 62 9.33 -3.55 6.13
CA LEU A 62 10.73 -3.77 6.46
C LEU A 62 11.50 -2.46 6.45
N ILE A 63 12.54 -2.40 7.27
CA ILE A 63 13.62 -1.43 7.18
C ILE A 63 14.91 -2.22 7.00
N GLY A 64 15.75 -1.80 6.07
CA GLY A 64 17.05 -2.41 5.83
C GLY A 64 18.12 -1.36 5.70
N ARG A 65 19.24 -1.53 6.41
CA ARG A 65 20.35 -0.59 6.34
C ARG A 65 21.69 -1.30 6.25
N ALA A 66 22.64 -0.64 5.61
CA ALA A 66 24.01 -1.12 5.51
C ALA A 66 24.98 0.04 5.57
N PHE A 67 25.92 0.00 6.51
CA PHE A 67 26.87 1.10 6.77
C PHE A 67 28.30 0.62 6.68
N TYR A 68 29.17 1.48 6.15
CA TYR A 68 30.60 1.31 6.34
C TYR A 68 30.90 1.33 7.85
N PRO A 69 31.67 0.37 8.39
CA PRO A 69 31.71 0.09 9.83
C PRO A 69 32.41 1.18 10.66
N GLU A 70 33.30 1.97 10.05
CA GLU A 70 34.06 3.01 10.73
C GLU A 70 33.56 4.41 10.33
N PRO A 71 33.49 5.38 11.25
CA PRO A 71 33.12 6.73 10.89
C PRO A 71 34.26 7.40 10.09
N LEU A 72 33.87 8.27 9.17
CA LEU A 72 34.77 9.05 8.31
C LEU A 72 34.79 10.51 8.77
N GLN A 73 35.94 11.16 8.64
CA GLN A 73 36.13 12.55 9.04
C GLN A 73 35.58 13.50 7.97
N PHE A 74 34.39 14.05 8.18
CA PHE A 74 33.76 15.00 7.27
C PHE A 74 34.11 16.45 7.57
N LYS A 75 34.50 16.76 8.81
CA LYS A 75 34.89 18.11 9.23
C LYS A 75 36.22 18.07 9.98
N ASN A 76 37.09 19.03 9.67
CA ASN A 76 38.35 19.24 10.38
C ASN A 76 38.51 20.73 10.67
N SER A 77 38.62 21.09 11.95
CA SER A 77 38.77 22.49 12.38
C SER A 77 37.67 23.39 11.80
N ASN A 78 36.41 22.92 11.87
CA ASN A 78 35.23 23.55 11.28
C ASN A 78 35.20 23.70 9.75
N ARG A 79 36.10 23.03 9.03
CA ARG A 79 36.08 22.99 7.56
C ARG A 79 35.55 21.65 7.09
N VAL A 80 34.48 21.68 6.29
CA VAL A 80 33.95 20.49 5.64
C VAL A 80 34.94 20.00 4.59
N SER A 81 35.04 18.67 4.46
CA SER A 81 35.83 18.01 3.43
C SER A 81 34.97 17.69 2.21
N SER A 82 35.56 17.77 1.02
CA SER A 82 34.92 17.23 -0.19
C SER A 82 34.80 15.71 -0.07
N PHE A 83 33.78 15.13 -0.69
CA PHE A 83 33.62 13.68 -0.76
C PHE A 83 33.01 13.24 -2.07
N SER A 84 33.23 11.98 -2.42
CA SER A 84 32.70 11.40 -3.63
C SER A 84 32.38 9.92 -3.39
N THR A 85 31.19 9.50 -3.82
CA THR A 85 30.72 8.12 -3.71
C THR A 85 30.09 7.69 -5.03
N SER A 86 30.25 6.41 -5.37
CA SER A 86 29.53 5.79 -6.47
C SER A 86 29.06 4.40 -6.07
N PHE A 87 27.86 4.03 -6.50
CA PHE A 87 27.30 2.73 -6.22
C PHE A 87 26.37 2.29 -7.35
N VAL A 88 26.21 0.98 -7.48
CA VAL A 88 25.27 0.39 -8.43
C VAL A 88 24.13 -0.24 -7.65
N PHE A 89 22.93 0.26 -7.86
CA PHE A 89 21.74 -0.24 -7.17
C PHE A 89 20.72 -0.83 -8.16
N THR A 90 19.77 -1.60 -7.62
CA THR A 90 18.64 -2.13 -8.39
C THR A 90 17.43 -2.23 -7.49
N ILE A 91 16.29 -1.69 -7.95
CA ILE A 91 15.01 -1.75 -7.24
C ILE A 91 14.08 -2.65 -8.06
N VAL A 92 13.56 -3.70 -7.43
CA VAL A 92 12.69 -4.70 -8.06
C VAL A 92 11.35 -4.74 -7.31
N PRO A 93 10.27 -4.19 -7.88
CA PRO A 93 8.96 -4.16 -7.23
C PRO A 93 8.29 -5.53 -7.27
N ILE A 94 7.42 -5.82 -6.29
CA ILE A 94 6.62 -7.05 -6.25
C ILE A 94 5.65 -7.16 -7.43
N ILE A 95 5.08 -6.03 -7.84
CA ILE A 95 4.25 -5.89 -9.04
C ILE A 95 5.02 -4.98 -10.00
N PRO A 96 5.22 -5.35 -11.27
CA PRO A 96 5.87 -4.48 -12.24
C PRO A 96 5.25 -3.09 -12.21
N THR A 97 6.10 -2.05 -12.15
CA THR A 97 5.73 -0.63 -12.07
C THR A 97 4.98 -0.19 -10.80
N LYS A 98 4.83 -1.06 -9.79
CA LYS A 98 4.14 -0.74 -8.53
C LYS A 98 4.90 -1.30 -7.34
N GLY A 99 5.80 -0.49 -6.80
CA GLY A 99 6.61 -0.80 -5.63
C GLY A 99 6.72 0.38 -4.68
N GLY A 100 7.72 0.31 -3.80
CA GLY A 100 8.00 1.35 -2.83
C GLY A 100 8.88 0.88 -1.66
N HIS A 101 9.45 1.81 -0.89
CA HIS A 101 9.35 3.27 -1.10
C HIS A 101 10.56 3.85 -1.84
N GLY A 102 11.76 3.35 -1.57
CA GLY A 102 12.96 3.83 -2.25
C GLY A 102 14.22 3.39 -1.54
N LEU A 103 15.33 3.98 -1.97
CA LEU A 103 16.65 3.78 -1.39
C LEU A 103 17.27 5.15 -1.12
N ALA A 104 17.99 5.32 -0.02
CA ALA A 104 18.75 6.52 0.27
C ALA A 104 20.21 6.16 0.56
N PHE A 105 21.14 6.88 -0.07
CA PHE A 105 22.50 7.02 0.46
C PHE A 105 22.45 8.06 1.57
N THR A 106 23.03 7.78 2.73
CA THR A 106 22.97 8.68 3.89
C THR A 106 24.32 8.86 4.57
N ILE A 107 24.54 10.07 5.09
CA ILE A 107 25.63 10.45 5.98
C ILE A 107 24.98 10.86 7.31
N SER A 108 25.38 10.23 8.41
CA SER A 108 24.72 10.40 9.72
C SER A 108 25.68 10.14 10.89
N PRO A 109 25.42 10.69 12.09
CA PRO A 109 26.28 10.48 13.26
C PRO A 109 26.20 9.05 13.83
N SER A 110 25.23 8.23 13.39
CA SER A 110 24.98 6.89 13.92
C SER A 110 24.51 5.94 12.81
N THR A 111 24.89 4.67 12.90
CA THR A 111 24.37 3.60 12.03
C THR A 111 22.98 3.08 12.47
N SER A 112 22.48 3.56 13.62
CA SER A 112 21.21 3.18 14.23
C SER A 112 20.29 4.39 14.38
N PHE A 113 19.12 4.31 13.75
CA PHE A 113 18.06 5.32 13.77
C PHE A 113 16.92 4.79 14.64
N LEU A 114 17.03 5.01 15.96
CA LEU A 114 16.08 4.48 16.94
C LEU A 114 14.67 5.01 16.68
N GLY A 115 13.71 4.09 16.56
CA GLY A 115 12.31 4.42 16.34
C GLY A 115 12.00 4.99 14.96
N ALA A 116 12.92 4.94 13.99
CA ALA A 116 12.62 5.30 12.61
C ALA A 116 11.54 4.39 12.03
N PHE A 117 10.67 4.97 11.20
CA PHE A 117 9.53 4.29 10.59
C PHE A 117 9.90 3.71 9.22
N ALA A 118 9.16 2.68 8.82
CA ALA A 118 9.19 2.16 7.46
C ALA A 118 8.37 3.06 6.52
N LYS A 119 8.13 2.59 5.29
CA LYS A 119 7.34 3.24 4.25
C LYS A 119 7.99 4.55 3.74
N GLN A 120 7.24 5.63 3.69
CA GLN A 120 7.68 6.93 3.19
C GLN A 120 8.86 7.52 3.98
N TYR A 121 9.16 7.00 5.18
CA TYR A 121 10.24 7.50 6.01
C TYR A 121 11.64 6.95 5.68
N LEU A 122 11.74 6.06 4.68
CA LEU A 122 12.98 5.44 4.19
C LEU A 122 13.86 4.76 5.27
N GLY A 123 13.31 4.51 6.46
CA GLY A 123 14.07 4.03 7.61
C GLY A 123 15.04 5.07 8.19
N LEU A 124 14.89 6.36 7.89
CA LEU A 124 15.75 7.43 8.42
C LEU A 124 15.06 8.23 9.53
N PHE A 125 13.77 8.51 9.37
CA PHE A 125 13.01 9.40 10.24
C PHE A 125 11.79 8.72 10.86
N ASN A 126 11.14 9.42 11.78
CA ASN A 126 9.78 9.16 12.21
C ASN A 126 9.02 10.50 12.34
N VAL A 127 7.75 10.42 12.72
CA VAL A 127 6.87 11.60 12.87
C VAL A 127 7.40 12.68 13.84
N THR A 128 8.28 12.32 14.77
CA THR A 128 8.86 13.25 15.76
C THR A 128 10.25 13.75 15.41
N THR A 129 11.01 13.00 14.60
CA THR A 129 12.38 13.36 14.23
C THR A 129 12.46 14.09 12.91
N ILE A 130 11.47 13.95 12.02
CA ILE A 130 11.45 14.65 10.75
C ILE A 130 11.54 16.18 10.93
N GLY A 131 12.45 16.82 10.21
CA GLY A 131 12.73 18.26 10.29
C GLY A 131 13.57 18.69 11.51
N ASN A 132 14.00 17.77 12.37
CA ASN A 132 14.82 18.10 13.53
C ASN A 132 16.30 18.25 13.14
N LEU A 133 16.80 19.49 13.18
CA LEU A 133 18.18 19.85 12.83
C LEU A 133 19.24 19.20 13.74
N SER A 134 18.86 18.68 14.91
CA SER A 134 19.78 17.93 15.78
C SER A 134 19.99 16.47 15.33
N ASN A 135 19.35 16.03 14.24
CA ASN A 135 19.58 14.69 13.71
C ASN A 135 20.92 14.58 12.98
N HIS A 136 21.35 15.65 12.31
CA HIS A 136 22.56 15.69 11.48
C HIS A 136 22.54 14.61 10.39
N ILE A 137 21.42 14.48 9.68
CA ILE A 137 21.21 13.50 8.62
C ILE A 137 21.22 14.22 7.28
N PHE A 138 22.20 13.88 6.46
CA PHE A 138 22.19 14.15 5.03
C PHE A 138 21.81 12.88 4.28
N ALA A 139 20.94 12.97 3.29
CA ALA A 139 20.64 11.86 2.40
C ALA A 139 20.44 12.30 0.94
N VAL A 140 20.73 11.38 0.04
CA VAL A 140 20.30 11.44 -1.36
C VAL A 140 19.37 10.26 -1.58
N GLU A 141 18.09 10.56 -1.76
CA GLU A 141 17.04 9.57 -1.96
C GLU A 141 16.82 9.26 -3.44
N PHE A 142 16.41 8.03 -3.69
CA PHE A 142 15.98 7.49 -4.98
C PHE A 142 14.58 6.96 -4.75
N ASP A 143 13.60 7.86 -4.80
CA ASP A 143 12.21 7.60 -4.43
C ASP A 143 11.40 7.05 -5.61
N THR A 144 10.56 6.06 -5.31
CA THR A 144 9.74 5.29 -6.25
C THR A 144 8.24 5.40 -5.96
N VAL A 145 7.85 6.29 -5.04
CA VAL A 145 6.50 6.61 -4.60
C VAL A 145 6.33 8.13 -4.60
N GLN A 146 5.11 8.61 -4.80
CA GLN A 146 4.81 10.03 -4.64
C GLN A 146 4.01 10.22 -3.34
N ASP A 147 4.69 10.69 -2.31
CA ASP A 147 4.11 11.03 -1.01
C ASP A 147 3.87 12.56 -0.93
N TYR A 148 2.63 12.98 -1.19
CA TYR A 148 2.26 14.41 -1.18
C TYR A 148 2.52 15.13 0.16
N GLU A 149 2.56 14.38 1.28
CA GLU A 149 2.91 14.91 2.60
C GLU A 149 4.32 15.50 2.62
N PHE A 150 5.24 14.95 1.83
CA PHE A 150 6.65 15.36 1.79
C PHE A 150 6.99 16.21 0.57
N GLY A 151 6.00 16.54 -0.27
CA GLY A 151 6.21 17.45 -1.40
C GLY A 151 6.82 16.79 -2.64
N ASP A 152 6.76 15.46 -2.72
CA ASP A 152 7.32 14.67 -3.81
C ASP A 152 6.84 15.15 -5.18
N ILE A 153 7.81 15.38 -6.07
CA ILE A 153 7.55 15.94 -7.40
C ILE A 153 6.90 14.93 -8.35
N ASN A 154 7.12 13.63 -8.15
CA ASN A 154 6.49 12.49 -8.85
C ASN A 154 6.90 11.17 -8.15
N ASP A 155 6.47 10.03 -8.70
CA ASP A 155 6.72 8.68 -8.17
C ASP A 155 8.03 8.03 -8.66
N ASN A 156 8.97 8.83 -9.18
CA ASN A 156 10.23 8.36 -9.75
C ASN A 156 11.27 9.50 -9.81
N HIS A 157 11.80 9.88 -8.66
CA HIS A 157 12.69 11.04 -8.54
C HIS A 157 13.93 10.76 -7.68
N VAL A 158 14.91 11.65 -7.82
CA VAL A 158 16.08 11.71 -6.96
C VAL A 158 16.02 13.01 -6.17
N GLY A 159 16.19 12.91 -4.86
CA GLY A 159 16.03 13.99 -3.89
C GLY A 159 17.30 14.21 -3.05
N VAL A 160 17.44 15.42 -2.50
CA VAL A 160 18.50 15.79 -1.54
C VAL A 160 17.84 16.23 -0.25
N ASP A 161 18.06 15.43 0.79
CA ASP A 161 17.40 15.56 2.08
C ASP A 161 18.38 16.02 3.14
N ILE A 162 17.99 17.03 3.90
CA ILE A 162 18.72 17.54 5.06
C ILE A 162 17.76 17.56 6.23
N ASP A 163 17.95 16.61 7.15
CA ASP A 163 17.17 16.40 8.37
C ASP A 163 15.64 16.23 8.15
N ASN A 164 15.18 16.16 6.91
CA ASN A 164 13.78 16.18 6.49
C ASN A 164 13.61 15.39 5.19
N LEU A 165 12.41 14.83 4.97
CA LEU A 165 12.05 14.13 3.72
C LEU A 165 11.48 15.07 2.66
N ASN A 166 11.12 16.31 3.02
CA ASN A 166 10.88 17.33 2.01
C ASN A 166 12.22 17.78 1.44
N SER A 167 12.57 17.21 0.30
CA SER A 167 13.82 17.42 -0.42
C SER A 167 14.13 18.90 -0.64
N THR A 168 15.35 19.32 -0.29
CA THR A 168 15.87 20.67 -0.57
C THR A 168 15.98 20.91 -2.07
N VAL A 169 16.32 19.87 -2.84
CA VAL A 169 16.25 19.86 -4.30
C VAL A 169 15.87 18.45 -4.76
N ALA A 170 15.02 18.36 -5.77
CA ALA A 170 14.64 17.10 -6.39
C ALA A 170 14.57 17.22 -7.91
N ALA A 171 14.80 16.11 -8.60
CA ALA A 171 14.65 16.01 -10.06
C ALA A 171 14.05 14.65 -10.45
N PRO A 172 13.15 14.60 -11.46
CA PRO A 172 12.70 13.32 -12.02
C PRO A 172 13.90 12.50 -12.49
N ALA A 173 13.89 11.18 -12.31
CA ALA A 173 15.05 10.38 -12.69
C ALA A 173 15.21 10.28 -14.22
N PHE A 174 16.24 10.95 -14.74
CA PHE A 174 16.65 10.88 -16.15
C PHE A 174 18.18 11.01 -16.29
N ILE A 175 18.68 10.71 -17.49
CA ILE A 175 20.09 10.88 -17.87
C ILE A 175 20.17 11.91 -18.98
N LYS A 176 21.07 12.88 -18.84
CA LYS A 176 21.42 13.85 -19.89
C LYS A 176 22.74 13.45 -20.54
N LEU A 177 22.73 13.24 -21.85
CA LEU A 177 23.94 12.97 -22.64
C LEU A 177 24.14 14.06 -23.68
N ALA A 178 25.34 14.65 -23.70
CA ALA A 178 25.76 15.55 -24.76
C ALA A 178 26.57 14.76 -25.81
N LYS A 179 26.09 14.71 -27.04
CA LYS A 179 26.81 14.11 -28.18
C LYS A 179 26.78 15.08 -29.35
N ASN A 180 27.95 15.46 -29.85
CA ASN A 180 28.11 16.41 -30.97
C ASN A 180 27.35 17.75 -30.76
N GLY A 181 27.33 18.25 -29.52
CA GLY A 181 26.62 19.49 -29.16
C GLY A 181 25.10 19.34 -28.96
N ILE A 182 24.52 18.15 -29.21
CA ILE A 182 23.10 17.88 -28.97
C ILE A 182 22.93 17.21 -27.61
N ILE A 183 22.08 17.79 -26.77
CA ILE A 183 21.70 17.21 -25.48
C ILE A 183 20.49 16.30 -25.70
N THR A 184 20.61 15.05 -25.29
CA THR A 184 19.53 14.06 -25.28
C THR A 184 19.21 13.67 -23.84
N THR A 185 17.92 13.53 -23.55
CA THR A 185 17.43 13.11 -22.24
C THR A 185 16.80 11.74 -22.35
N THR A 186 17.22 10.80 -21.51
CA THR A 186 16.66 9.44 -21.41
C THR A 186 16.05 9.24 -20.03
N ASN A 187 14.76 8.92 -19.95
CA ASN A 187 14.11 8.63 -18.67
C ASN A 187 14.69 7.36 -18.05
N VAL A 188 14.85 7.38 -16.73
CA VAL A 188 15.30 6.23 -15.93
C VAL A 188 14.15 5.82 -15.03
N THR A 189 13.67 4.58 -15.16
CA THR A 189 12.72 4.00 -14.20
C THR A 189 13.50 3.36 -13.06
N LEU A 190 13.51 4.00 -11.89
CA LEU A 190 14.26 3.57 -10.71
C LEU A 190 13.86 2.15 -10.28
N GLN A 191 12.56 1.88 -10.24
CA GLN A 191 11.96 0.55 -9.98
C GLN A 191 11.85 -0.36 -11.22
N GLY A 192 12.75 -0.18 -12.21
CA GLY A 192 12.73 -0.91 -13.47
C GLY A 192 13.42 -2.29 -13.42
N GLY A 193 14.03 -2.66 -12.30
CA GLY A 193 14.77 -3.92 -12.13
C GLY A 193 16.11 -4.00 -12.89
N ASN A 194 16.52 -2.92 -13.57
CA ASN A 194 17.83 -2.81 -14.21
C ASN A 194 18.85 -2.20 -13.25
N PRO A 195 20.15 -2.56 -13.36
CA PRO A 195 21.21 -1.88 -12.62
C PRO A 195 21.30 -0.40 -13.01
N ILE A 196 21.36 0.48 -12.01
CA ILE A 196 21.55 1.92 -12.16
C ILE A 196 22.80 2.29 -11.36
N GLN A 197 23.75 2.97 -11.99
CA GLN A 197 24.91 3.53 -11.31
C GLN A 197 24.64 4.98 -10.94
N ALA A 198 24.88 5.33 -9.68
CA ALA A 198 24.81 6.69 -9.17
C ALA A 198 26.20 7.19 -8.78
N TRP A 199 26.41 8.49 -8.91
CA TRP A 199 27.53 9.24 -8.35
C TRP A 199 26.97 10.39 -7.52
N ILE A 200 27.52 10.60 -6.33
CA ILE A 200 27.23 11.75 -5.47
C ILE A 200 28.58 12.37 -5.10
N GLU A 201 28.77 13.63 -5.48
CA GLU A 201 30.05 14.32 -5.37
C GLU A 201 29.82 15.70 -4.79
N TYR A 202 30.44 15.96 -3.64
CA TYR A 202 30.40 17.25 -2.97
C TYR A 202 31.76 17.92 -3.06
N ASP A 203 31.80 19.10 -3.70
CA ASP A 203 32.95 19.99 -3.69
C ASP A 203 32.78 21.05 -2.60
N SER A 204 33.49 20.91 -1.49
CA SER A 204 33.36 21.82 -0.35
C SER A 204 33.82 23.26 -0.65
N PRO A 205 34.93 23.53 -1.37
CA PRO A 205 35.34 24.89 -1.71
C PRO A 205 34.28 25.68 -2.48
N SER A 206 33.64 25.07 -3.47
CA SER A 206 32.58 25.71 -4.26
C SER A 206 31.18 25.50 -3.67
N LYS A 207 31.06 24.69 -2.63
CA LYS A 207 29.79 24.23 -2.02
C LYS A 207 28.84 23.61 -3.03
N VAL A 208 29.35 22.85 -4.01
CA VAL A 208 28.52 22.26 -5.06
C VAL A 208 28.31 20.77 -4.79
N LEU A 209 27.05 20.34 -4.79
CA LEU A 209 26.66 18.93 -4.80
C LEU A 209 26.21 18.54 -6.21
N ASN A 210 26.88 17.53 -6.77
CA ASN A 210 26.54 16.92 -8.04
C ASN A 210 26.02 15.51 -7.83
N ILE A 211 24.90 15.19 -8.48
CA ILE A 211 24.32 13.84 -8.50
C ILE A 211 24.13 13.43 -9.96
N THR A 212 24.68 12.26 -10.32
CA THR A 212 24.63 11.74 -11.69
C THR A 212 24.10 10.31 -11.68
N LEU A 213 23.27 9.98 -12.68
CA LEU A 213 22.80 8.61 -12.94
C LEU A 213 23.39 8.07 -14.24
N SER A 214 23.54 6.76 -14.36
CA SER A 214 23.85 6.07 -15.61
C SER A 214 23.25 4.66 -15.64
N LEU A 215 22.95 4.17 -16.84
CA LEU A 215 22.61 2.76 -17.11
C LEU A 215 23.82 1.96 -17.60
N SER A 216 24.99 2.60 -17.75
CA SER A 216 26.27 1.97 -18.09
C SER A 216 27.32 2.33 -17.05
N SER A 217 28.55 1.81 -17.24
CA SER A 217 29.71 2.20 -16.40
C SER A 217 30.29 3.56 -16.77
N ASP A 218 29.81 4.18 -17.85
CA ASP A 218 30.25 5.50 -18.26
C ASP A 218 29.43 6.54 -17.53
N LYS A 219 30.11 7.44 -16.82
CA LYS A 219 29.49 8.57 -16.12
C LYS A 219 29.14 9.68 -17.13
N PRO A 220 27.87 10.08 -17.25
CA PRO A 220 27.48 11.26 -18.02
C PRO A 220 28.19 12.52 -17.53
N GLN A 221 28.56 13.38 -18.48
CA GLN A 221 29.22 14.66 -18.18
C GLN A 221 28.27 15.69 -17.57
N ILE A 222 26.97 15.59 -17.88
CA ILE A 222 25.96 16.49 -17.33
C ILE A 222 25.28 15.78 -16.16
N PRO A 223 25.41 16.31 -14.92
CA PRO A 223 24.74 15.73 -13.77
C PRO A 223 23.21 15.87 -13.87
N LEU A 224 22.50 14.98 -13.18
CA LEU A 224 21.05 15.07 -12.99
C LEU A 224 20.70 16.30 -12.15
N ILE A 225 21.36 16.43 -10.99
CA ILE A 225 21.28 17.57 -10.08
C ILE A 225 22.67 18.17 -9.93
N SER A 226 22.77 19.49 -10.05
CA SER A 226 23.94 20.28 -9.65
C SER A 226 23.41 21.47 -8.89
N THR A 227 23.71 21.55 -7.60
CA THR A 227 23.17 22.59 -6.72
C THR A 227 24.24 23.15 -5.80
N GLU A 228 24.16 24.44 -5.50
CA GLU A 228 24.96 25.06 -4.45
C GLU A 228 24.30 24.78 -3.10
N ILE A 229 25.01 24.12 -2.20
CA ILE A 229 24.52 23.71 -0.88
C ILE A 229 25.65 23.70 0.15
N ASP A 230 25.45 24.40 1.25
CA ASP A 230 26.38 24.40 2.37
C ASP A 230 26.07 23.24 3.31
N LEU A 231 26.92 22.21 3.32
CA LEU A 231 26.76 21.05 4.19
C LEU A 231 27.39 21.26 5.59
N SER A 232 28.02 22.41 5.86
CA SER A 232 28.63 22.72 7.16
C SER A 232 27.68 22.64 8.36
N PRO A 233 26.39 23.04 8.25
CA PRO A 233 25.45 22.95 9.37
C PRO A 233 25.01 21.52 9.71
N VAL A 234 25.03 20.60 8.74
CA VAL A 234 24.52 19.23 8.92
C VAL A 234 25.65 18.23 9.19
N LEU A 235 26.81 18.37 8.54
CA LEU A 235 27.91 17.43 8.71
C LEU A 235 28.66 17.70 10.01
N GLU A 236 28.97 16.66 10.77
CA GLU A 236 29.80 16.69 11.97
C GLU A 236 31.23 16.24 11.71
N ASP A 237 32.10 16.29 12.72
CA ASP A 237 33.52 15.91 12.61
C ASP A 237 33.70 14.50 12.06
N TYR A 238 33.00 13.52 12.65
CA TYR A 238 33.05 12.11 12.27
C TYR A 238 31.64 11.55 12.07
N MET A 239 31.37 10.95 10.91
CA MET A 239 30.05 10.44 10.56
C MET A 239 30.15 9.13 9.78
N TYR A 240 29.09 8.34 9.84
CA TYR A 240 28.95 7.11 9.08
C TYR A 240 28.33 7.38 7.71
N VAL A 241 28.77 6.60 6.73
CA VAL A 241 28.15 6.55 5.40
C VAL A 241 27.51 5.19 5.18
N GLY A 242 26.37 5.18 4.51
CA GLY A 242 25.65 3.94 4.26
C GLY A 242 24.41 4.11 3.42
N PHE A 243 23.59 3.08 3.45
CA PHE A 243 22.31 3.03 2.78
C PHE A 243 21.20 2.77 3.79
N SER A 244 20.06 3.41 3.58
CA SER A 244 18.80 3.10 4.26
C SER A 244 17.70 2.93 3.23
N THR A 245 16.76 2.03 3.50
CA THR A 245 15.58 1.79 2.68
C THR A 245 14.49 1.24 3.57
N SER A 246 13.25 1.36 3.10
CA SER A 246 12.14 0.67 3.72
C SER A 246 11.06 0.29 2.71
N THR A 247 10.17 -0.61 3.12
CA THR A 247 9.11 -1.14 2.25
C THR A 247 7.72 -0.78 2.74
N GLY A 248 6.82 -0.58 1.78
CA GLY A 248 5.41 -0.30 2.00
C GLY A 248 4.52 -1.53 1.84
N VAL A 249 3.23 -1.30 1.57
CA VAL A 249 2.29 -2.38 1.20
C VAL A 249 2.64 -2.93 -0.19
N LEU A 250 2.91 -2.03 -1.14
CA LEU A 250 3.47 -2.36 -2.44
C LEU A 250 4.99 -2.33 -2.30
N ALA A 251 5.58 -3.45 -1.86
CA ALA A 251 6.99 -3.51 -1.51
C ALA A 251 7.91 -3.72 -2.72
N SER A 252 9.10 -3.12 -2.66
CA SER A 252 10.23 -3.41 -3.54
C SER A 252 11.37 -4.12 -2.81
N SER A 253 12.08 -5.00 -3.52
CA SER A 253 13.41 -5.43 -3.10
C SER A 253 14.45 -4.40 -3.53
N HIS A 254 15.35 -4.03 -2.63
CA HIS A 254 16.38 -3.03 -2.89
C HIS A 254 17.76 -3.69 -2.76
N TYR A 255 18.58 -3.53 -3.80
CA TYR A 255 19.88 -4.18 -3.90
C TYR A 255 20.98 -3.16 -4.20
N VAL A 256 22.16 -3.41 -3.66
CA VAL A 256 23.41 -2.74 -4.03
C VAL A 256 24.41 -3.80 -4.49
N SER A 257 24.94 -3.62 -5.69
CA SER A 257 25.83 -4.58 -6.35
C SER A 257 27.31 -4.22 -6.17
N GLY A 258 27.61 -2.94 -6.01
CA GLY A 258 28.94 -2.45 -5.69
C GLY A 258 28.88 -1.02 -5.16
N TRP A 259 29.90 -0.63 -4.41
CA TRP A 259 29.95 0.66 -3.73
C TRP A 259 31.39 1.11 -3.52
N THR A 260 31.70 2.37 -3.81
CA THR A 260 33.01 2.98 -3.66
C THR A 260 32.84 4.35 -3.05
N PHE A 261 33.77 4.76 -2.19
CA PHE A 261 33.72 6.04 -1.49
C PHE A 261 35.14 6.59 -1.31
N ARG A 262 35.28 7.90 -1.36
CA ARG A 262 36.53 8.60 -1.09
C ARG A 262 36.29 9.99 -0.51
N MET A 263 37.01 10.30 0.57
CA MET A 263 37.19 11.69 1.04
C MET A 263 38.23 12.41 0.17
N ASN A 264 37.95 13.68 -0.16
CA ASN A 264 38.86 14.60 -0.85
C ASN A 264 39.45 14.04 -2.16
N GLY A 265 38.59 13.55 -3.05
CA GLY A 265 38.98 13.17 -4.40
C GLY A 265 38.03 12.14 -5.02
N GLU A 266 38.33 11.76 -6.25
CA GLU A 266 37.50 10.81 -7.00
C GLU A 266 37.74 9.35 -6.55
N PRO A 267 36.68 8.57 -6.30
CA PRO A 267 36.80 7.17 -5.93
C PRO A 267 37.20 6.32 -7.14
N GLN A 268 37.71 5.12 -6.89
CA GLN A 268 38.01 4.17 -7.96
C GLN A 268 36.72 3.80 -8.72
N PRO A 269 36.74 3.72 -10.06
CA PRO A 269 35.54 3.48 -10.85
C PRO A 269 34.98 2.06 -10.63
N LEU A 270 33.66 1.97 -10.54
CA LEU A 270 32.93 0.71 -10.58
C LEU A 270 32.55 0.37 -12.03
N PHE A 271 32.80 -0.87 -12.42
CA PHE A 271 32.43 -1.40 -13.73
C PHE A 271 31.34 -2.45 -13.59
N LEU A 272 30.17 -2.23 -14.21
CA LEU A 272 29.02 -3.14 -14.16
C LEU A 272 29.38 -4.57 -14.58
N SER A 273 30.33 -4.72 -15.52
CA SER A 273 30.83 -6.03 -15.98
C SER A 273 31.57 -6.84 -14.92
N ARG A 274 32.02 -6.21 -13.83
CA ARG A 274 32.75 -6.85 -12.73
C ARG A 274 31.91 -7.01 -11.47
N LEU A 275 30.67 -6.54 -11.47
CA LEU A 275 29.79 -6.60 -10.30
C LEU A 275 28.88 -7.83 -10.36
N PRO A 276 28.51 -8.39 -9.20
CA PRO A 276 27.45 -9.37 -9.15
C PRO A 276 26.11 -8.67 -9.47
N LEU A 277 25.48 -9.05 -10.58
CA LEU A 277 24.19 -8.49 -11.00
C LEU A 277 23.06 -9.49 -10.76
N LEU A 278 21.86 -8.98 -10.52
CA LEU A 278 20.67 -9.83 -10.46
C LEU A 278 20.52 -10.54 -11.81
N ARG A 279 20.37 -11.87 -11.77
CA ARG A 279 20.00 -12.62 -12.96
C ARG A 279 18.64 -12.11 -13.41
N ASN A 280 18.55 -11.70 -14.67
CA ASN A 280 17.34 -11.18 -15.27
C ASN A 280 16.25 -12.26 -15.20
N THR A 281 15.46 -12.25 -14.12
CA THR A 281 14.24 -13.04 -14.05
C THR A 281 13.32 -12.38 -15.04
N LYS A 282 13.24 -12.94 -16.25
CA LYS A 282 12.21 -12.62 -17.24
C LYS A 282 10.95 -12.32 -16.45
N ASN A 283 10.48 -11.07 -16.58
CA ASN A 283 9.27 -10.59 -15.95
C ASN A 283 8.28 -11.76 -15.92
N ILE A 284 7.92 -12.22 -14.72
CA ILE A 284 6.64 -12.89 -14.57
C ILE A 284 5.67 -11.75 -14.89
N THR A 285 5.43 -11.55 -16.18
CA THR A 285 4.31 -10.78 -16.67
C THR A 285 3.15 -11.40 -15.95
N GLN A 286 2.63 -10.69 -14.94
CA GLN A 286 1.33 -11.03 -14.41
C GLN A 286 0.45 -11.14 -15.64
N SER A 287 0.01 -12.36 -15.92
CA SER A 287 -0.74 -12.63 -17.13
C SER A 287 -1.89 -11.63 -17.12
N LYS A 288 -2.21 -11.03 -18.26
CA LYS A 288 -3.39 -10.15 -18.37
C LYS A 288 -4.65 -10.84 -17.79
N GLY A 289 -4.63 -12.19 -17.72
CA GLY A 289 -5.58 -13.05 -17.02
C GLY A 289 -5.74 -12.87 -15.50
N PHE A 290 -4.69 -12.50 -14.75
CA PHE A 290 -4.82 -12.29 -13.29
C PHE A 290 -5.58 -11.00 -12.97
N ILE A 291 -5.22 -9.90 -13.66
CA ILE A 291 -5.91 -8.61 -13.50
C ILE A 291 -7.35 -8.70 -14.01
N SER A 292 -7.59 -9.37 -15.16
CA SER A 292 -8.95 -9.59 -15.64
C SER A 292 -9.76 -10.48 -14.69
N GLY A 293 -9.15 -11.51 -14.11
CA GLY A 293 -9.81 -12.42 -13.15
C GLY A 293 -10.27 -11.73 -11.87
N VAL A 294 -9.44 -10.87 -11.29
CA VAL A 294 -9.81 -10.09 -10.08
C VAL A 294 -10.91 -9.09 -10.39
N SER A 295 -10.82 -8.37 -11.52
CA SER A 295 -11.83 -7.39 -11.94
C SER A 295 -13.20 -8.05 -12.20
N ILE A 296 -13.21 -9.20 -12.87
CA ILE A 296 -14.43 -9.98 -13.11
C ILE A 296 -15.05 -10.45 -11.79
N SER A 297 -14.22 -10.93 -10.84
CA SER A 297 -14.70 -11.42 -9.55
C SER A 297 -15.35 -10.33 -8.70
N VAL A 298 -14.74 -9.13 -8.64
CA VAL A 298 -15.30 -7.98 -7.93
C VAL A 298 -16.59 -7.50 -8.59
N THR A 299 -16.63 -7.45 -9.93
CA THR A 299 -17.82 -7.07 -10.68
C THR A 299 -18.98 -8.03 -10.41
N LEU A 300 -18.72 -9.35 -10.41
CA LEU A 300 -19.72 -10.37 -10.10
C LEU A 300 -20.26 -10.24 -8.67
N LEU A 301 -19.41 -9.95 -7.68
CA LEU A 301 -19.83 -9.72 -6.30
C LEU A 301 -20.74 -8.50 -6.17
N VAL A 302 -20.40 -7.39 -6.82
CA VAL A 302 -21.23 -6.18 -6.83
C VAL A 302 -22.57 -6.44 -7.51
N CYS A 303 -22.58 -7.10 -8.67
CA CYS A 303 -23.81 -7.48 -9.36
C CYS A 303 -24.69 -8.40 -8.50
N ALA A 304 -24.11 -9.39 -7.81
CA ALA A 304 -24.84 -10.27 -6.91
C ALA A 304 -25.44 -9.50 -5.72
N ALA A 305 -24.71 -8.56 -5.13
CA ALA A 305 -25.20 -7.71 -4.04
C ALA A 305 -26.36 -6.81 -4.49
N ILE A 306 -26.27 -6.21 -5.68
CA ILE A 306 -27.35 -5.42 -6.28
C ILE A 306 -28.57 -6.31 -6.54
N ALA A 307 -28.38 -7.49 -7.15
CA ALA A 307 -29.48 -8.42 -7.42
C ALA A 307 -30.17 -8.89 -6.14
N ALA A 308 -29.41 -9.22 -5.10
CA ALA A 308 -29.94 -9.58 -3.79
C ALA A 308 -30.73 -8.44 -3.16
N SER A 309 -30.22 -7.20 -3.26
CA SER A 309 -30.91 -6.00 -2.76
C SER A 309 -32.23 -5.76 -3.49
N LEU A 310 -32.22 -5.85 -4.82
CA LEU A 310 -33.43 -5.73 -5.65
C LEU A 310 -34.44 -6.84 -5.32
N TYR A 311 -33.97 -8.07 -5.13
CA TYR A 311 -34.82 -9.20 -4.73
C TYR A 311 -35.47 -8.97 -3.36
N ILE A 312 -34.71 -8.48 -2.37
CA ILE A 312 -35.23 -8.15 -1.04
C ILE A 312 -36.27 -7.04 -1.16
N VAL A 313 -35.99 -5.96 -1.89
CA VAL A 313 -36.94 -4.85 -2.09
C VAL A 313 -38.21 -5.32 -2.79
N TRP A 314 -38.09 -6.13 -3.84
CA TRP A 314 -39.24 -6.73 -4.51
C TRP A 314 -40.06 -7.59 -3.56
N LYS A 315 -39.41 -8.48 -2.79
CA LYS A 315 -40.09 -9.32 -1.79
C LYS A 315 -40.81 -8.49 -0.72
N LEU A 316 -40.22 -7.39 -0.26
CA LEU A 316 -40.84 -6.49 0.71
C LEU A 316 -42.02 -5.70 0.12
N LYS A 317 -41.94 -5.28 -1.15
CA LYS A 317 -43.05 -4.59 -1.85
C LYS A 317 -44.19 -5.54 -2.26
N THR A 318 -43.88 -6.80 -2.50
CA THR A 318 -44.86 -7.85 -2.86
C THR A 318 -45.37 -8.62 -1.63
N ALA A 319 -44.84 -8.33 -0.44
CA ALA A 319 -45.48 -8.77 0.80
C ALA A 319 -46.81 -8.01 0.93
N ASP A 320 -47.91 -8.74 0.80
CA ASP A 320 -49.27 -8.20 0.90
C ASP A 320 -49.39 -7.33 2.17
N ILE A 321 -49.80 -6.07 1.99
CA ILE A 321 -50.09 -5.16 3.09
C ILE A 321 -51.28 -5.76 3.85
N ILE A 322 -51.04 -6.29 5.04
CA ILE A 322 -52.09 -6.68 5.98
C ILE A 322 -52.73 -5.36 6.42
N GLU A 323 -53.93 -5.07 5.89
CA GLU A 323 -54.64 -3.84 6.26
C GLU A 323 -55.05 -3.92 7.73
N GLU A 324 -55.02 -2.78 8.44
CA GLU A 324 -55.15 -2.70 9.91
C GLU A 324 -56.46 -3.31 10.46
N TRP A 325 -57.51 -3.42 9.64
CA TRP A 325 -58.78 -4.08 9.98
C TRP A 325 -58.70 -5.62 9.93
N GLU A 326 -57.71 -6.22 9.26
CA GLU A 326 -57.47 -7.68 9.26
C GLU A 326 -56.87 -8.18 10.60
N LEU A 327 -56.21 -7.31 11.36
CA LEU A 327 -55.55 -7.64 12.64
C LEU A 327 -56.49 -7.71 13.85
N THR A 328 -57.70 -7.14 13.76
CA THR A 328 -58.59 -6.90 14.93
C THR A 328 -59.79 -7.84 15.04
N SER A 329 -59.69 -9.07 14.55
CA SER A 329 -60.73 -10.13 14.61
C SER A 329 -61.85 -10.01 13.57
N GLY A 330 -61.50 -10.05 12.29
CA GLY A 330 -62.42 -10.25 11.17
C GLY A 330 -62.48 -11.72 10.67
N PRO A 331 -63.45 -12.08 9.79
CA PRO A 331 -63.56 -13.41 9.21
C PRO A 331 -62.29 -13.82 8.42
N HIS A 332 -61.92 -15.10 8.47
CA HIS A 332 -60.64 -15.60 7.95
C HIS A 332 -60.52 -15.43 6.43
N ARG A 333 -59.34 -15.04 5.92
CA ARG A 333 -59.12 -14.95 4.47
C ARG A 333 -58.94 -16.35 3.87
N PHE A 334 -59.80 -16.72 2.93
CA PHE A 334 -59.65 -17.98 2.19
C PHE A 334 -58.95 -17.73 0.87
N SER A 335 -58.11 -18.68 0.44
CA SER A 335 -57.53 -18.62 -0.90
C SER A 335 -58.59 -18.89 -1.96
N TYR A 336 -58.45 -18.31 -3.16
CA TYR A 336 -59.33 -18.62 -4.29
C TYR A 336 -59.38 -20.11 -4.59
N LYS A 337 -58.24 -20.81 -4.44
CA LYS A 337 -58.14 -22.26 -4.63
C LYS A 337 -59.10 -23.01 -3.70
N GLN A 338 -59.17 -22.62 -2.43
CA GLN A 338 -60.10 -23.24 -1.47
C GLN A 338 -61.56 -23.00 -1.84
N LEU A 339 -61.94 -21.76 -2.19
CA LEU A 339 -63.32 -21.44 -2.60
C LEU A 339 -63.72 -22.14 -3.90
N ARG A 340 -62.79 -22.19 -4.87
CA ARG A 340 -62.98 -22.90 -6.14
C ARG A 340 -63.18 -24.39 -5.91
N MET A 341 -62.39 -25.03 -5.04
CA MET A 341 -62.59 -26.45 -4.70
C MET A 341 -63.92 -26.67 -3.98
N ALA A 342 -64.24 -25.83 -2.99
CA ALA A 342 -65.46 -25.96 -2.19
C ALA A 342 -66.72 -25.88 -3.05
N THR A 343 -66.72 -25.02 -4.07
CA THR A 343 -67.87 -24.78 -4.97
C THR A 343 -67.83 -25.60 -6.26
N ARG A 344 -66.93 -26.59 -6.37
CA ARG A 344 -66.71 -27.38 -7.59
C ARG A 344 -66.49 -26.50 -8.83
N SER A 345 -65.58 -25.54 -8.70
CA SER A 345 -65.28 -24.49 -9.67
C SER A 345 -66.45 -23.56 -9.98
N PHE A 346 -67.24 -23.18 -8.98
CA PHE A 346 -68.44 -22.36 -9.16
C PHE A 346 -69.39 -22.95 -10.20
N SER A 347 -69.63 -24.27 -10.10
CA SER A 347 -70.49 -25.00 -11.03
C SER A 347 -71.92 -24.48 -10.95
N SER A 348 -72.61 -24.38 -12.09
CA SER A 348 -74.04 -24.06 -12.13
C SER A 348 -74.89 -25.07 -11.35
N LYS A 349 -74.43 -26.30 -11.17
CA LYS A 349 -75.08 -27.33 -10.35
C LYS A 349 -75.11 -27.02 -8.86
N GLU A 350 -74.20 -26.16 -8.39
CA GLU A 350 -74.15 -25.71 -6.99
C GLU A 350 -74.74 -24.29 -6.84
N LEU A 351 -75.36 -23.71 -7.87
CA LEU A 351 -75.95 -22.37 -7.77
C LEU A 351 -77.20 -22.41 -6.88
N LEU A 352 -77.17 -21.66 -5.78
CA LEU A 352 -78.29 -21.51 -4.84
C LEU A 352 -79.21 -20.35 -5.20
N GLY A 353 -78.66 -19.29 -5.83
CA GLY A 353 -79.43 -18.12 -6.23
C GLY A 353 -78.58 -17.08 -6.96
N PHE A 354 -79.23 -16.17 -7.67
CA PHE A 354 -78.59 -15.06 -8.38
C PHE A 354 -79.46 -13.80 -8.33
N GLY A 355 -78.82 -12.63 -8.41
CA GLY A 355 -79.50 -11.33 -8.46
C GLY A 355 -78.51 -10.19 -8.71
N GLY A 356 -78.92 -8.95 -8.49
CA GLY A 356 -78.09 -7.75 -8.73
C GLY A 356 -76.77 -7.71 -7.94
N PHE A 357 -76.69 -8.44 -6.83
CA PHE A 357 -75.51 -8.52 -5.96
C PHE A 357 -74.60 -9.73 -6.25
N GLY A 358 -74.82 -10.42 -7.37
CA GLY A 358 -74.00 -11.54 -7.83
C GLY A 358 -74.68 -12.90 -7.70
N LYS A 359 -73.85 -13.96 -7.66
CA LYS A 359 -74.28 -15.36 -7.65
C LYS A 359 -73.87 -16.04 -6.35
N VAL A 360 -74.76 -16.81 -5.75
CA VAL A 360 -74.50 -17.55 -4.51
C VAL A 360 -74.41 -19.03 -4.84
N TYR A 361 -73.30 -19.66 -4.47
CA TYR A 361 -73.04 -21.08 -4.70
C TYR A 361 -73.02 -21.83 -3.37
N ARG A 362 -73.51 -23.06 -3.38
CA ARG A 362 -73.28 -24.03 -2.33
C ARG A 362 -71.82 -24.47 -2.39
N GLY A 363 -71.17 -24.52 -1.23
CA GLY A 363 -69.82 -25.01 -1.09
C GLY A 363 -69.67 -25.96 0.09
N VAL A 364 -68.69 -26.85 0.03
CA VAL A 364 -68.30 -27.69 1.17
C VAL A 364 -66.82 -27.50 1.44
N LEU A 365 -66.47 -27.05 2.65
CA LEU A 365 -65.08 -26.81 3.03
C LEU A 365 -64.34 -28.13 3.25
N SER A 366 -63.24 -28.36 2.53
CA SER A 366 -62.53 -29.64 2.50
C SER A 366 -62.00 -30.12 3.86
N GLY A 367 -61.73 -29.20 4.80
CA GLY A 367 -61.20 -29.54 6.12
C GLY A 367 -62.27 -29.91 7.15
N SER A 368 -63.33 -29.11 7.26
CA SER A 368 -64.36 -29.28 8.30
C SER A 368 -65.63 -29.99 7.81
N LYS A 369 -65.75 -30.25 6.49
CA LYS A 369 -66.97 -30.71 5.81
C LYS A 369 -68.19 -29.79 6.04
N THR A 370 -67.97 -28.57 6.54
CA THR A 370 -69.03 -27.58 6.76
C THR A 370 -69.60 -27.14 5.42
N VAL A 371 -70.94 -27.17 5.31
CA VAL A 371 -71.67 -26.62 4.17
C VAL A 371 -71.73 -25.10 4.33
N VAL A 372 -71.34 -24.38 3.28
CA VAL A 372 -71.30 -22.92 3.25
C VAL A 372 -71.99 -22.37 2.01
N ALA A 373 -72.45 -21.13 2.10
CA ALA A 373 -72.87 -20.34 0.95
C ALA A 373 -71.71 -19.42 0.53
N VAL A 374 -71.27 -19.51 -0.72
CA VAL A 374 -70.21 -18.68 -1.30
C VAL A 374 -70.83 -17.70 -2.27
N LYS A 375 -70.95 -16.44 -1.84
CA LYS A 375 -71.42 -15.32 -2.68
C LYS A 375 -70.25 -14.79 -3.50
N ARG A 376 -70.38 -14.86 -4.83
CA ARG A 376 -69.47 -14.23 -5.79
C ARG A 376 -70.11 -12.96 -6.32
N VAL A 377 -69.59 -11.81 -5.89
CA VAL A 377 -70.05 -10.48 -6.31
C VAL A 377 -69.62 -10.23 -7.76
N ASN A 378 -70.47 -9.55 -8.54
CA ASN A 378 -70.17 -9.21 -9.93
C ASN A 378 -69.27 -7.95 -9.97
N HIS A 379 -68.23 -7.95 -10.79
CA HIS A 379 -67.15 -6.95 -10.73
C HIS A 379 -67.15 -6.02 -11.96
N GLU A 380 -68.24 -5.28 -12.17
CA GLU A 380 -68.35 -4.38 -13.33
C GLU A 380 -68.08 -2.90 -13.00
N SER A 381 -67.79 -2.52 -11.74
CA SER A 381 -67.40 -1.15 -11.39
C SER A 381 -66.61 -1.02 -10.08
N LYS A 382 -66.00 0.16 -9.84
CA LYS A 382 -65.36 0.53 -8.55
C LYS A 382 -66.35 0.55 -7.38
N GLN A 383 -67.65 0.65 -7.65
CA GLN A 383 -68.71 0.65 -6.63
C GLN A 383 -68.83 -0.72 -5.94
N GLY A 384 -68.68 -1.83 -6.68
CA GLY A 384 -68.80 -3.19 -6.14
C GLY A 384 -67.72 -3.54 -5.11
N LEU A 385 -66.51 -2.95 -5.21
CA LEU A 385 -65.47 -3.15 -4.21
C LEU A 385 -65.79 -2.43 -2.90
N ARG A 386 -66.35 -1.20 -2.97
CA ARG A 386 -66.74 -0.44 -1.78
C ARG A 386 -67.91 -1.12 -1.05
N GLU A 387 -68.87 -1.64 -1.80
CA GLU A 387 -69.98 -2.43 -1.26
C GLU A 387 -69.50 -3.75 -0.63
N PHE A 388 -68.57 -4.45 -1.29
CA PHE A 388 -67.94 -5.65 -0.74
C PHE A 388 -67.23 -5.36 0.60
N VAL A 389 -66.41 -4.31 0.67
CA VAL A 389 -65.72 -3.93 1.91
C VAL A 389 -66.72 -3.54 3.00
N ALA A 390 -67.78 -2.79 2.66
CA ALA A 390 -68.84 -2.44 3.61
C ALA A 390 -69.59 -3.66 4.15
N GLU A 391 -69.88 -4.66 3.29
CA GLU A 391 -70.54 -5.91 3.68
C GLU A 391 -69.65 -6.75 4.61
N ILE A 392 -68.35 -6.89 4.30
CA ILE A 392 -67.39 -7.60 5.16
C ILE A 392 -67.21 -6.90 6.51
N ALA A 393 -67.07 -5.58 6.53
CA ALA A 393 -66.89 -4.81 7.76
C ALA A 393 -68.12 -4.85 8.67
N SER A 394 -69.33 -4.84 8.09
CA SER A 394 -70.59 -4.81 8.83
C SER A 394 -71.04 -6.21 9.28
N VAL A 395 -71.05 -7.19 8.37
CA VAL A 395 -71.52 -8.57 8.64
C VAL A 395 -70.44 -9.40 9.33
N GLY A 396 -69.16 -9.15 9.05
CA GLY A 396 -68.05 -9.88 9.66
C GLY A 396 -67.97 -9.78 11.19
N ARG A 397 -68.58 -8.74 11.77
CA ARG A 397 -68.63 -8.50 13.22
C ARG A 397 -69.96 -8.88 13.86
N MET A 398 -70.96 -9.27 13.08
CA MET A 398 -72.30 -9.56 13.58
C MET A 398 -72.42 -11.04 13.97
N ARG A 399 -72.64 -11.31 15.26
CA ARG A 399 -72.91 -12.65 15.79
C ARG A 399 -74.28 -12.68 16.46
N HIS A 400 -75.23 -13.38 15.87
CA HIS A 400 -76.56 -13.55 16.43
C HIS A 400 -77.11 -14.94 16.09
N ARG A 401 -77.86 -15.55 17.02
CA ARG A 401 -78.41 -16.92 16.87
C ARG A 401 -79.30 -17.14 15.64
N ASN A 402 -79.88 -16.05 15.11
CA ASN A 402 -80.78 -16.08 13.96
C ASN A 402 -80.15 -15.53 12.66
N LEU A 403 -78.83 -15.29 12.62
CA LEU A 403 -78.14 -14.75 11.45
C LEU A 403 -76.99 -15.67 11.02
N VAL A 404 -76.81 -15.80 9.70
CA VAL A 404 -75.69 -16.59 9.14
C VAL A 404 -74.39 -15.81 9.33
N GLN A 405 -73.45 -16.41 10.07
CA GLN A 405 -72.15 -15.80 10.31
C GLN A 405 -71.28 -15.87 9.05
N LEU A 406 -70.70 -14.73 8.67
CA LEU A 406 -69.66 -14.67 7.66
C LEU A 406 -68.40 -15.40 8.17
N GLN A 407 -68.02 -16.48 7.47
CA GLN A 407 -66.91 -17.34 7.88
C GLN A 407 -65.57 -16.85 7.31
N ALA A 408 -65.60 -16.43 6.04
CA ALA A 408 -64.40 -16.11 5.30
C ALA A 408 -64.71 -15.21 4.10
N TRP A 409 -63.66 -14.59 3.56
CA TRP A 409 -63.73 -13.80 2.34
C TRP A 409 -62.48 -13.97 1.48
N PHE A 410 -62.59 -13.60 0.21
CA PHE A 410 -61.48 -13.58 -0.74
C PHE A 410 -61.63 -12.39 -1.67
N LYS A 411 -60.53 -11.66 -1.89
CA LYS A 411 -60.38 -10.64 -2.92
C LYS A 411 -59.16 -10.97 -3.76
N ARG A 412 -59.29 -10.86 -5.09
CA ARG A 412 -58.16 -10.87 -6.01
C ARG A 412 -57.65 -9.42 -6.11
N LEU A 413 -56.38 -9.20 -5.80
CA LEU A 413 -55.70 -7.93 -6.05
C LEU A 413 -55.50 -7.72 -7.55
#